data_AF-A0A0B7FZC4-F1
#
_entry.id   AF-A0A0B7FZC4-F1
#
_cell.length_a   1.000
_cell.length_b   1.000
_cell.length_c   1.000
_cell.angle_alpha   90.00
_cell.angle_beta   90.00
_cell.angle_gamma   90.00
#
_symmetry.space_group_name_H-M   'P 1'
#
loop_
_entity.id
_entity.type
_entity.pdbx_description
1 polymer ?
#
loop_
_entity_poly.entity_id
_entity_poly.type
_entity_poly.pdbx_seq_one_letter_code
_entity_poly.pdbx_strand_id
1 'polypeptide(L)'
;MVEYIGGDKGCLDRLNASIAQSKLERHPKFVWCTNPTCGQGQVHTEEDPMVTCNHCHAQSCFVHRVPWHQDLTCEQYTIGANEEYIGTHTKRCPNPVCSLPIEKSYGCDYMMCRCGHQFCWACMADFSIIFQQGTDHHNLNCPHYNPTGAIANPPAPPRRNRQPAFRNRSRLVAAAKLLTRKIGRLVSSARGPSYRQI
;
A
#
# COMPACT_ATOMS: atom_id res chain seq x y z
N MET A 1 -45.93 -11.45 26.62
CA MET A 1 -46.87 -10.74 25.75
C MET A 1 -46.04 -9.79 24.93
N VAL A 2 -45.71 -10.15 23.69
CA VAL A 2 -44.97 -9.26 22.78
C VAL A 2 -46.04 -8.48 22.05
N GLU A 3 -46.17 -7.19 22.35
CA GLU A 3 -47.17 -6.34 21.70
C GLU A 3 -46.73 -6.07 20.27
N TYR A 4 -47.60 -6.41 19.32
CA TYR A 4 -47.44 -6.09 17.92
C TYR A 4 -47.64 -4.58 17.75
N ILE A 5 -46.56 -3.84 17.47
CA ILE A 5 -46.62 -2.41 17.11
C ILE A 5 -47.11 -2.30 15.66
N GLY A 6 -48.38 -2.68 15.44
CA GLY A 6 -49.06 -2.45 14.18
C GLY A 6 -49.43 -0.98 14.06
N GLY A 7 -48.87 -0.27 13.09
CA GLY A 7 -49.33 1.07 12.72
C GLY A 7 -48.46 2.25 13.16
N ASP A 8 -47.26 2.04 13.71
CA ASP A 8 -46.30 3.14 13.87
C ASP A 8 -45.71 3.54 12.52
N LYS A 9 -46.42 4.46 11.84
CA LYS A 9 -45.99 5.09 10.60
C LYS A 9 -44.56 5.63 10.71
N GLY A 10 -44.13 6.13 11.86
CA GLY A 10 -42.77 6.60 12.08
C GLY A 10 -41.71 5.48 12.05
N CYS A 11 -42.04 4.27 12.53
CA CYS A 11 -41.17 3.10 12.35
C CYS A 11 -41.09 2.67 10.88
N LEU A 12 -42.23 2.60 10.19
CA LEU A 12 -42.27 2.21 8.78
C LEU A 12 -41.56 3.22 7.88
N ASP A 13 -41.74 4.52 8.12
CA ASP A 13 -41.09 5.58 7.36
C ASP A 13 -39.56 5.56 7.55
N ARG A 14 -39.08 5.34 8.79
CA ARG A 14 -37.65 5.16 9.07
C ARG A 14 -37.08 3.90 8.39
N LEU A 15 -37.81 2.80 8.43
CA LEU A 15 -37.41 1.57 7.74
C LEU A 15 -37.34 1.77 6.22
N ASN A 16 -38.36 2.41 5.63
CA ASN A 16 -38.40 2.72 4.21
C ASN A 16 -37.24 3.64 3.79
N ALA A 17 -36.95 4.67 4.59
CA ALA A 17 -35.81 5.57 4.38
C ALA A 17 -34.48 4.80 4.44
N SER A 18 -34.31 3.92 5.42
CA SER A 18 -33.11 3.09 5.56
C SER A 18 -32.93 2.11 4.39
N ILE A 19 -34.03 1.49 3.92
CA ILE A 19 -34.00 0.61 2.73
C ILE A 19 -33.65 1.41 1.47
N ALA A 20 -34.23 2.60 1.30
CA ALA A 20 -33.94 3.46 0.16
C ALA A 20 -32.46 3.90 0.15
N GLN A 21 -31.93 4.29 1.30
CA GLN A 21 -30.53 4.63 1.49
C GLN A 21 -29.63 3.42 1.17
N SER A 22 -29.94 2.23 1.71
CA SER A 22 -29.17 1.00 1.44
C SER A 22 -29.14 0.64 -0.06
N LYS A 23 -30.21 0.93 -0.81
CA LYS A 23 -30.24 0.72 -2.26
C LYS A 23 -29.35 1.71 -3.00
N LEU A 24 -29.35 2.97 -2.58
CA LEU A 24 -28.54 4.02 -3.19
C LEU A 24 -27.04 3.80 -2.93
N GLU A 25 -26.69 3.40 -1.70
CA GLU A 25 -25.32 3.05 -1.30
C GLU A 25 -24.71 1.90 -2.11
N ARG A 26 -25.54 1.00 -2.66
CA ARG A 26 -25.08 -0.09 -3.52
C ARG A 26 -24.77 0.35 -4.94
N HIS A 27 -25.16 1.56 -5.34
CA HIS A 27 -24.88 2.05 -6.68
C HIS A 27 -23.35 2.26 -6.84
N PRO A 28 -22.72 1.75 -7.92
CA PRO A 28 -21.26 1.79 -8.06
C PRO A 28 -20.69 3.22 -8.12
N LYS A 29 -21.50 4.17 -8.59
CA LYS A 29 -21.13 5.59 -8.61
C LYS A 29 -21.64 6.39 -7.40
N PHE A 30 -22.21 5.75 -6.38
CA PHE A 30 -22.60 6.45 -5.16
C PHE A 30 -21.39 6.81 -4.29
N VAL A 31 -21.44 7.99 -3.70
CA VAL A 31 -20.35 8.59 -2.91
C VAL A 31 -20.91 9.34 -1.71
N TRP A 32 -20.25 9.21 -0.56
CA TRP A 32 -20.50 10.04 0.61
C TRP A 32 -19.66 11.32 0.53
N CYS A 33 -20.22 12.45 0.95
CA CYS A 33 -19.47 13.68 1.12
C CYS A 33 -18.38 13.47 2.19
N THR A 34 -17.14 13.85 1.86
CA THR A 34 -15.98 13.72 2.78
C THR A 34 -15.93 14.84 3.82
N ASN A 35 -16.79 15.86 3.69
CA ASN A 35 -16.90 16.91 4.70
C ASN A 35 -17.60 16.34 5.95
N PRO A 36 -16.93 16.29 7.11
CA PRO A 36 -17.47 15.68 8.33
C PRO A 36 -18.75 16.35 8.85
N THR A 37 -19.05 17.59 8.44
CA THR A 37 -20.27 18.30 8.87
C THR A 37 -21.45 18.17 7.91
N CYS A 38 -21.25 17.61 6.71
CA CYS A 38 -22.28 17.56 5.69
C CYS A 38 -23.17 16.30 5.78
N GLY A 39 -22.54 15.11 5.84
CA GLY A 39 -23.24 13.84 5.94
C GLY A 39 -24.17 13.48 4.77
N GLN A 40 -24.14 14.24 3.66
CA GLN A 40 -24.95 13.96 2.47
C GLN A 40 -24.24 13.00 1.51
N GLY A 41 -25.02 12.20 0.79
CA GLY A 41 -24.55 11.29 -0.25
C GLY A 41 -25.14 11.62 -1.61
N GLN A 42 -24.43 11.28 -2.68
CA GLN A 42 -24.88 11.53 -4.04
C GLN A 42 -24.35 10.48 -5.01
N VAL A 43 -24.94 10.43 -6.22
CA VAL A 43 -24.41 9.63 -7.33
C VAL A 43 -23.54 10.53 -8.19
N HIS A 44 -22.28 10.14 -8.38
CA HIS A 44 -21.36 10.80 -9.31
C HIS A 44 -21.69 10.38 -10.74
N THR A 45 -22.07 11.32 -11.61
CA THR A 45 -22.47 11.00 -12.99
C THR A 45 -21.34 11.17 -13.98
N GLU A 46 -20.38 12.03 -13.67
CA GLU A 46 -19.25 12.36 -14.54
C GLU A 46 -18.19 11.25 -14.52
N GLU A 47 -17.35 11.22 -15.55
CA GLU A 47 -16.21 10.31 -15.64
C GLU A 47 -14.94 10.92 -15.01
N ASP A 48 -14.94 12.24 -14.76
CA ASP A 48 -13.84 12.91 -14.07
C ASP A 48 -13.74 12.45 -12.61
N PRO A 49 -12.54 12.29 -12.03
CA PRO A 49 -12.39 11.88 -10.64
C PRO A 49 -12.83 12.95 -9.62
N MET A 50 -13.05 14.21 -10.01
CA MET A 50 -13.49 15.26 -9.10
C MET A 50 -15.00 15.16 -8.85
N VAL A 51 -15.39 14.99 -7.60
CA VAL A 51 -16.78 15.05 -7.15
C VAL A 51 -17.00 16.39 -6.47
N THR A 52 -18.02 17.14 -6.88
CA THR A 52 -18.48 18.32 -6.15
C THR A 52 -19.76 17.98 -5.39
N CYS A 53 -19.78 18.22 -4.08
CA CYS A 53 -20.95 17.92 -3.27
C CYS A 53 -22.14 18.83 -3.64
N ASN A 54 -23.31 18.23 -3.93
CA ASN A 54 -24.52 18.99 -4.30
C ASN A 54 -25.13 19.78 -3.12
N HIS A 55 -24.72 19.51 -1.88
CA HIS A 55 -25.25 20.17 -0.68
C HIS A 55 -24.32 21.24 -0.13
N CYS A 56 -23.03 20.92 0.07
CA CYS A 56 -22.07 21.85 0.69
C CYS A 56 -20.96 22.31 -0.25
N HIS A 57 -20.97 21.87 -1.51
CA HIS A 57 -19.97 22.21 -2.53
C HIS A 57 -18.52 21.81 -2.22
N ALA A 58 -18.28 21.07 -1.14
CA ALA A 58 -16.97 20.47 -0.87
C ALA A 58 -16.58 19.52 -2.01
N GLN A 59 -15.30 19.60 -2.41
CA GLN A 59 -14.75 18.78 -3.48
C GLN A 59 -14.01 17.57 -2.91
N SER A 60 -14.19 16.42 -3.53
CA SER A 60 -13.55 15.17 -3.14
C SER A 60 -13.11 14.36 -4.36
N CYS A 61 -12.18 13.43 -4.15
CA CYS A 61 -11.76 12.50 -5.20
C CYS A 61 -12.66 11.24 -5.20
N PHE A 62 -13.24 10.92 -6.34
CA PHE A 62 -14.06 9.73 -6.57
C PHE A 62 -13.24 8.45 -6.35
N VAL A 63 -11.99 8.42 -6.82
CA VAL A 63 -11.11 7.24 -6.76
C VAL A 63 -10.63 6.99 -5.33
N HIS A 64 -10.18 8.03 -4.63
CA HIS A 64 -9.53 7.91 -3.33
C HIS A 64 -10.48 8.12 -2.14
N ARG A 65 -11.66 8.70 -2.36
CA ARG A 65 -12.64 9.06 -1.30
C ARG A 65 -12.08 9.99 -0.22
N VAL A 66 -11.19 10.89 -0.61
CA VAL A 66 -10.56 11.91 0.25
C VAL A 66 -10.91 13.31 -0.25
N PRO A 67 -10.68 14.39 0.54
CA PRO A 67 -10.75 15.75 0.03
C PRO A 67 -9.95 15.93 -1.26
N TRP A 68 -10.42 16.79 -2.16
CA TRP A 68 -9.81 16.95 -3.46
C TRP A 68 -8.32 17.34 -3.36
N HIS A 69 -7.46 16.56 -4.04
CA HIS A 69 -6.02 16.80 -4.10
C HIS A 69 -5.69 17.70 -5.28
N GLN A 70 -5.82 19.01 -5.06
CA GLN A 70 -5.57 20.04 -6.07
C GLN A 70 -4.16 19.90 -6.68
N ASP A 71 -4.05 20.14 -7.99
CA ASP A 71 -2.80 20.10 -8.77
C ASP A 71 -2.10 18.73 -8.85
N LEU A 72 -2.70 17.68 -8.30
CA LEU A 72 -2.21 16.31 -8.39
C LEU A 72 -3.20 15.45 -9.17
N THR A 73 -2.68 14.73 -10.17
CA THR A 73 -3.40 13.59 -10.74
C THR A 73 -3.59 12.50 -9.69
N CYS A 74 -4.58 11.62 -9.89
CA CYS A 74 -4.79 10.51 -8.96
C CYS A 74 -3.52 9.64 -8.81
N GLU A 75 -2.80 9.39 -9.89
CA GLU A 75 -1.53 8.65 -9.85
C GLU A 75 -0.49 9.35 -8.97
N GLN A 76 -0.26 10.65 -9.15
CA GLN A 76 0.69 11.41 -8.32
C GLN A 76 0.30 11.42 -6.84
N TYR A 77 -1.00 11.57 -6.53
CA TYR A 77 -1.49 11.49 -5.16
C TYR A 77 -1.19 10.11 -4.53
N THR A 78 -1.42 9.01 -5.25
CA THR A 78 -1.10 7.67 -4.73
C THR A 78 0.38 7.48 -4.47
N ILE A 79 1.25 8.01 -5.33
CA ILE A 79 2.69 7.93 -5.16
C ILE A 79 3.11 8.69 -3.90
N GLY A 80 2.66 9.94 -3.75
CA GLY A 80 2.99 10.77 -2.58
C GLY A 80 2.49 10.16 -1.27
N ALA A 81 1.24 9.69 -1.24
CA ALA A 81 0.68 9.02 -0.06
C ALA A 81 1.45 7.73 0.30
N ASN A 82 1.90 6.98 -0.71
CA ASN A 82 2.71 5.78 -0.51
C ASN A 82 4.12 6.12 0.01
N GLU A 83 4.75 7.17 -0.51
CA GLU A 83 6.05 7.64 -0.01
C GLU A 83 5.97 8.11 1.45
N GLU A 84 4.93 8.86 1.81
CA GLU A 84 4.66 9.26 3.19
C GLU A 84 4.45 8.04 4.09
N TYR A 85 3.62 7.09 3.67
CA TYR A 85 3.38 5.85 4.40
C TYR A 85 4.68 5.07 4.62
N ILE A 86 5.49 4.91 3.58
CA ILE A 86 6.80 4.27 3.68
C ILE A 86 7.70 5.02 4.66
N GLY A 87 7.75 6.36 4.59
CA GLY A 87 8.57 7.19 5.48
C GLY A 87 8.17 7.13 6.95
N THR A 88 6.89 6.88 7.26
CA THR A 88 6.33 6.93 8.61
C THR A 88 6.13 5.56 9.25
N HIS A 89 5.87 4.52 8.46
CA HIS A 89 5.52 3.18 8.94
C HIS A 89 6.63 2.14 8.74
N THR A 90 7.74 2.50 8.07
CA THR A 90 8.85 1.58 7.81
C THR A 90 10.16 2.09 8.37
N LYS A 91 11.09 1.16 8.61
CA LYS A 91 12.50 1.46 8.89
C LYS A 91 13.37 0.86 7.79
N ARG A 92 14.46 1.53 7.45
CA ARG A 92 15.43 1.03 6.47
C ARG A 92 16.17 -0.18 7.05
N CYS A 93 16.39 -1.21 6.25
CA CYS A 93 17.27 -2.32 6.61
C CYS A 93 18.66 -1.76 7.00
N PRO A 94 19.21 -2.14 8.17
CA PRO A 94 20.51 -1.63 8.61
C PRO A 94 21.70 -2.17 7.81
N ASN A 95 21.50 -3.22 6.98
CA ASN A 95 22.50 -3.64 6.02
C ASN A 95 22.70 -2.55 4.93
N PRO A 96 23.90 -1.92 4.85
CA PRO A 96 24.16 -0.82 3.92
C PRO A 96 24.03 -1.18 2.43
N VAL A 97 24.18 -2.47 2.08
CA VAL A 97 24.02 -2.95 0.70
C VAL A 97 22.55 -3.12 0.33
N CYS A 98 21.66 -3.28 1.32
CA CYS A 98 20.25 -3.57 1.10
C CYS A 98 19.36 -2.32 1.23
N SER A 99 19.36 -1.69 2.41
CA SER A 99 18.55 -0.51 2.75
C SER A 99 17.06 -0.53 2.32
N LEU A 100 16.49 -1.71 2.10
CA LEU A 100 15.07 -1.87 1.78
C LEU A 100 14.21 -1.35 2.94
N PRO A 101 13.10 -0.63 2.68
CA PRO A 101 12.13 -0.29 3.71
C PRO A 101 11.47 -1.59 4.22
N ILE A 102 11.43 -1.73 5.53
CA ILE A 102 10.85 -2.89 6.23
C ILE A 102 9.78 -2.34 7.15
N GLU A 103 8.58 -2.92 7.12
CA GLU A 103 7.51 -2.65 8.09
C GLU A 103 7.67 -3.59 9.30
N LYS A 104 7.33 -3.12 10.51
CA LYS A 104 7.42 -3.95 11.71
C LYS A 104 6.45 -5.11 11.63
N SER A 105 6.93 -6.36 11.81
CA SER A 105 6.01 -7.45 12.12
C SER A 105 5.58 -7.40 13.59
N TYR A 106 4.31 -7.71 13.87
CA TYR A 106 3.76 -7.66 15.22
C TYR A 106 4.54 -8.51 16.25
N GLY A 107 4.58 -8.04 17.49
CA GLY A 107 4.94 -8.84 18.68
C GLY A 107 6.42 -8.99 19.02
N CYS A 108 7.35 -8.99 18.06
CA CYS A 108 8.77 -9.24 18.33
C CYS A 108 9.69 -8.17 17.72
N ASP A 109 10.73 -7.77 18.46
CA ASP A 109 11.77 -6.88 17.93
C ASP A 109 12.88 -7.64 17.20
N TYR A 110 12.88 -8.98 17.24
CA TYR A 110 13.70 -9.76 16.33
C TYR A 110 13.12 -9.73 14.91
N MET A 111 13.81 -9.05 14.01
CA MET A 111 13.42 -8.89 12.61
C MET A 111 14.46 -9.50 11.68
N MET A 112 13.97 -10.11 10.59
CA MET A 112 14.82 -10.58 9.50
C MET A 112 14.38 -9.92 8.20
N CYS A 113 15.29 -9.18 7.57
CA CYS A 113 15.06 -8.60 6.26
C CYS A 113 14.98 -9.70 5.19
N ARG A 114 14.37 -9.40 4.05
CA ARG A 114 14.35 -10.27 2.86
C ARG A 114 15.75 -10.56 2.30
N CYS A 115 16.74 -9.69 2.56
CA CYS A 115 18.14 -9.97 2.23
C CYS A 115 18.81 -10.97 3.18
N GLY A 116 18.12 -11.42 4.23
CA GLY A 116 18.63 -12.36 5.24
C GLY A 116 19.26 -11.70 6.46
N HIS A 117 19.47 -10.38 6.45
CA HIS A 117 20.04 -9.67 7.59
C HIS A 117 19.09 -9.66 8.79
N GLN A 118 19.59 -10.03 9.96
CA GLN A 118 18.83 -10.15 11.21
C GLN A 118 19.20 -9.00 12.14
N PHE A 119 18.21 -8.26 12.63
CA PHE A 119 18.47 -7.05 13.42
C PHE A 119 17.34 -6.77 14.41
N CYS A 120 17.66 -5.96 15.43
CA CYS A 120 16.71 -5.52 16.45
C CYS A 120 15.87 -4.35 15.94
N TRP A 121 14.54 -4.47 15.90
CA TRP A 121 13.65 -3.40 15.47
C TRP A 121 13.68 -2.17 16.38
N ALA A 122 13.94 -2.35 17.68
CA ALA A 122 14.01 -1.24 18.62
C ALA A 122 15.24 -0.33 18.34
N CYS A 123 16.43 -0.93 18.17
CA CYS A 123 17.69 -0.18 18.10
C CYS A 123 18.48 -0.32 16.79
N MET A 124 18.01 -1.11 15.83
CA MET A 124 18.67 -1.42 14.55
C MET A 124 19.99 -2.22 14.67
N ALA A 125 20.36 -2.71 15.86
CA ALA A 125 21.59 -3.49 16.06
C ALA A 125 21.54 -4.88 15.38
N ASP A 126 22.70 -5.39 14.94
CA ASP A 126 22.84 -6.67 14.23
C ASP A 126 22.77 -7.85 15.22
N PHE A 127 21.81 -8.74 15.00
CA PHE A 127 21.65 -9.93 15.85
C PHE A 127 22.77 -10.95 15.66
N SER A 128 23.45 -10.95 14.52
CA SER A 128 24.61 -11.81 14.27
C SER A 128 25.72 -11.54 15.28
N ILE A 129 25.87 -10.28 15.70
CA ILE A 129 26.83 -9.86 16.73
C ILE A 129 26.27 -10.17 18.12
N ILE A 130 25.02 -9.79 18.39
CA ILE A 130 24.39 -9.99 19.71
C ILE A 130 24.38 -11.46 20.14
N PHE A 131 24.12 -12.39 19.21
CA PHE A 131 24.15 -13.83 19.52
C PHE A 131 25.55 -14.38 19.78
N GLN A 132 26.59 -13.75 19.22
CA GLN A 132 27.97 -14.22 19.37
C GLN A 132 28.68 -13.58 20.56
N GLN A 133 28.39 -12.31 20.84
CA GLN A 133 29.18 -11.48 21.74
C GLN A 133 28.42 -11.03 22.99
N GLY A 134 27.08 -10.91 22.94
CA GLY A 134 26.29 -10.54 24.10
C GLY A 134 25.20 -9.49 23.83
N THR A 135 24.31 -9.33 24.80
CA THR A 135 23.18 -8.37 24.77
C THR A 135 23.58 -6.91 25.03
N ASP A 136 24.83 -6.67 25.41
CA ASP A 136 25.45 -5.35 25.49
C ASP A 136 25.70 -4.74 24.10
N HIS A 137 25.61 -5.53 23.03
CA HIS A 137 25.67 -5.04 21.64
C HIS A 137 24.35 -4.46 21.10
N HIS A 138 23.29 -4.42 21.91
CA HIS A 138 22.18 -3.51 21.64
C HIS A 138 22.62 -2.05 21.90
N ASN A 139 21.97 -1.06 21.28
CA ASN A 139 22.24 0.34 21.66
C ASN A 139 21.79 0.61 23.10
N LEU A 140 22.47 1.53 23.81
CA LEU A 140 22.21 1.86 25.23
C LEU A 140 20.74 2.12 25.58
N ASN A 141 19.98 2.73 24.67
CA ASN A 141 18.56 3.06 24.89
C ASN A 141 17.60 1.96 24.41
N CYS A 142 18.11 0.78 24.08
CA CYS A 142 17.30 -0.35 23.67
C CYS A 142 16.69 -1.04 24.90
N PRO A 143 15.40 -1.43 24.87
CA PRO A 143 14.80 -2.25 25.93
C PRO A 143 15.51 -3.59 26.16
N HIS A 144 16.28 -4.07 25.19
CA HIS A 144 17.02 -5.33 25.24
C HIS A 144 18.50 -5.17 25.61
N TYR A 145 18.97 -3.94 25.86
CA TYR A 145 20.35 -3.70 26.28
C TYR A 145 20.57 -4.21 27.70
N ASN A 146 21.63 -4.99 27.89
CA ASN A 146 22.07 -5.44 29.20
C ASN A 146 23.59 -5.27 29.34
N PRO A 147 24.07 -4.45 30.28
CA PRO A 147 25.49 -4.16 30.45
C PRO A 147 26.32 -5.37 30.93
N THR A 148 25.69 -6.46 31.40
CA THR A 148 26.42 -7.67 31.78
C THR A 148 26.87 -8.51 30.58
N GLY A 149 26.41 -8.19 29.37
CA GLY A 149 26.81 -8.90 28.15
C GLY A 149 26.36 -10.36 28.09
N ALA A 150 25.31 -10.74 28.83
CA ALA A 150 24.81 -12.10 28.82
C ALA A 150 24.48 -12.53 27.38
N ILE A 151 24.98 -13.70 26.98
CA ILE A 151 24.72 -14.28 25.65
C ILE A 151 23.21 -14.50 25.53
N ALA A 152 22.58 -13.81 24.58
CA ALA A 152 21.17 -14.04 24.28
C ALA A 152 21.01 -15.45 23.71
N ASN A 153 20.08 -16.24 24.29
CA ASN A 153 19.60 -17.41 23.58
C ASN A 153 18.96 -16.94 22.27
N PRO A 154 19.37 -17.46 21.11
CA PRO A 154 18.77 -17.04 19.85
C PRO A 154 17.27 -17.34 19.90
N PRO A 155 16.39 -16.35 19.63
CA PRO A 155 14.97 -16.60 19.55
C PRO A 155 14.75 -17.67 18.47
N ALA A 156 13.79 -18.57 18.71
CA ALA A 156 13.41 -19.56 17.71
C ALA A 156 13.17 -18.82 16.38
N PRO A 157 13.76 -19.30 15.26
CA PRO A 157 13.64 -18.59 13.99
C PRO A 157 12.15 -18.37 13.72
N PRO A 158 11.74 -17.15 13.34
CA PRO A 158 10.35 -16.88 13.03
C PRO A 158 9.92 -17.92 12.01
N ARG A 159 8.86 -18.66 12.31
CA ARG A 159 8.31 -19.65 11.37
C ARG A 159 8.20 -18.93 10.05
N ARG A 160 8.89 -19.42 9.01
CA ARG A 160 8.78 -18.84 7.67
C ARG A 160 7.30 -18.83 7.36
N ASN A 161 6.67 -17.66 7.48
CA ASN A 161 5.36 -17.46 6.95
C ASN A 161 5.62 -17.61 5.45
N ARG A 162 5.23 -18.75 4.88
CA ARG A 162 5.28 -18.96 3.44
C ARG A 162 4.29 -17.93 2.88
N GLN A 163 4.71 -16.68 2.77
CA GLN A 163 4.03 -15.75 1.89
C GLN A 163 3.97 -16.50 0.55
N PRO A 164 2.78 -16.72 -0.02
CA PRO A 164 2.69 -17.37 -1.31
C PRO A 164 3.64 -16.62 -2.22
N ALA A 165 4.59 -17.35 -2.83
CA ALA A 165 5.48 -16.77 -3.81
C ALA A 165 4.59 -15.99 -4.77
N PHE A 166 4.79 -14.66 -4.85
CA PHE A 166 4.16 -13.85 -5.89
C PHE A 166 4.70 -14.40 -7.22
N ARG A 167 4.02 -15.40 -7.76
CA ARG A 167 4.23 -15.95 -9.09
C ARG A 167 3.71 -14.92 -10.07
N ASN A 168 4.49 -13.88 -10.30
CA ASN A 168 4.32 -13.02 -11.48
C ASN A 168 5.69 -12.48 -11.90
N ARG A 169 6.60 -13.39 -12.25
CA ARG A 169 7.85 -13.05 -12.96
C ARG A 169 7.92 -13.60 -14.39
N SER A 170 6.85 -14.22 -14.89
CA SER A 170 6.88 -14.99 -16.14
C SER A 170 6.12 -14.38 -17.33
N ARG A 171 5.45 -13.21 -17.20
CA ARG A 171 4.76 -12.58 -18.35
C ARG A 171 5.48 -11.37 -18.97
N LEU A 172 6.24 -10.59 -18.19
CA LEU A 172 6.92 -9.39 -18.70
C LEU A 172 8.25 -9.69 -19.43
N VAL A 173 8.98 -10.74 -19.02
CA VAL A 173 10.25 -11.12 -19.68
C VAL A 173 10.00 -11.76 -21.06
N ALA A 174 8.85 -12.40 -21.27
CA ALA A 174 8.48 -12.98 -22.56
C ALA A 174 8.10 -11.90 -23.60
N ALA A 175 7.42 -10.83 -23.17
CA ALA A 175 7.06 -9.71 -24.04
C ALA A 175 8.30 -8.91 -24.51
N ALA A 176 9.27 -8.68 -23.61
CA ALA A 176 10.51 -7.97 -23.94
C ALA A 176 11.40 -8.73 -24.94
N LYS A 177 11.41 -10.07 -24.91
CA LYS A 177 12.17 -10.91 -25.85
C LYS A 177 11.55 -11.00 -27.26
N LEU A 178 10.25 -10.71 -27.39
CA LEU A 178 9.57 -10.71 -28.70
C LEU A 178 9.74 -9.38 -29.45
N LEU A 179 9.87 -8.26 -28.74
CA LEU A 179 10.06 -6.94 -29.34
C LEU A 179 11.47 -6.75 -29.91
N THR A 180 12.51 -7.26 -29.23
CA THR A 180 13.90 -7.17 -29.71
C THR A 180 14.18 -8.03 -30.95
N ARG A 181 13.42 -9.11 -31.17
CA ARG A 181 13.48 -9.92 -32.40
C ARG A 181 12.80 -9.27 -33.61
N LYS A 182 11.80 -8.42 -33.40
CA LYS A 182 11.06 -7.74 -34.47
C LYS A 182 11.81 -6.51 -35.00
N ILE A 183 12.53 -5.81 -34.12
CA ILE A 183 13.35 -4.64 -34.51
C ILE A 183 14.59 -5.08 -35.32
N GLY A 184 15.25 -6.19 -34.96
CA GLY A 184 16.42 -6.70 -35.70
C GLY A 184 16.14 -7.14 -37.14
N ARG A 185 14.89 -7.52 -37.47
CA ARG A 185 14.50 -7.90 -38.84
C ARG A 185 14.15 -6.70 -39.74
N LEU A 186 13.86 -5.53 -39.20
CA LEU A 186 13.54 -4.33 -40.00
C LEU A 186 14.77 -3.53 -40.42
N VAL A 187 15.88 -3.63 -39.67
CA VAL A 187 17.13 -2.93 -39.99
C VAL A 187 17.96 -3.64 -41.09
N SER A 188 17.64 -4.90 -41.41
CA SER A 188 18.37 -5.69 -42.43
C SER A 188 17.82 -5.53 -43.87
N SER A 189 16.77 -4.74 -44.08
CA SER A 189 16.05 -4.63 -45.36
C SER A 189 16.23 -3.30 -46.10
N ALA A 190 16.98 -2.35 -45.56
CA ALA A 190 17.22 -1.05 -46.20
C ALA A 190 18.60 -1.01 -46.87
N ARG A 191 18.78 -1.75 -47.97
CA ARG A 191 19.85 -1.44 -48.94
C ARG A 191 19.25 -0.49 -49.96
N GLY A 192 19.63 0.79 -49.87
CA GLY A 192 19.26 1.82 -50.84
C GLY A 192 19.81 1.49 -52.24
N PRO A 193 19.15 1.96 -53.32
CA PRO A 193 19.62 1.74 -54.68
C PRO A 193 20.91 2.53 -54.96
N SER A 194 21.87 1.86 -55.61
CA SER A 194 23.14 2.46 -56.03
C SER A 194 22.91 3.34 -57.27
N TYR A 195 23.24 4.62 -57.18
CA TYR A 195 23.26 5.51 -58.34
C TYR A 195 24.55 5.29 -59.13
N ARG A 196 24.44 4.76 -60.36
CA ARG A 196 25.55 4.70 -61.33
C ARG A 196 25.63 6.01 -62.10
N GLN A 197 26.85 6.50 -62.22
CA GLN A 197 27.25 7.66 -63.01
C GLN A 197 26.86 7.50 -64.48
N ILE A 198 26.23 8.54 -65.04
CA ILE A 198 26.45 9.05 -66.40
C ILE A 198 26.46 10.57 -66.28
#